data_AF-A0A8B7YYG8-F1
#
_entry.id   AF-A0A8B7YYG8-F1
#
_cell.length_a   1.000
_cell.length_b   1.000
_cell.length_c   1.000
_cell.angle_alpha   90.00
_cell.angle_beta   90.00
_cell.angle_gamma   90.00
#
_symmetry.space_group_name_H-M   'P 1'
#
loop_
_entity.id
_entity.type
_entity.pdbx_description
1 polymer ?
#
loop_
_entity_poly.entity_id
_entity_poly.type
_entity_poly.pdbx_seq_one_letter_code
_entity_poly.pdbx_strand_id
1 'polypeptide(L)'
;MDKMTERPTESPLPKIRRRMVSNSPDGTETNPVVLHDSVLDVALNKFSNIRAVNLVKFFSVAVTMGSLMYEFYPPARGSYFSDKHNFLNQYFVKLAWGWTMAIHTSFIVFSSLQSPVDAGQVVRGLVRVLLVGTAVWYFWVEIVFHRVMQATGACVGNASLTEVRACIRDGHHWDGFDISGHCFLLIYSALLIHEELQIISNIKSKTPAYHSNSQSAQTMITIPVANVTIGYRSLVNFLQQLFTVLMTLFELLWILMVMMTSIYFHVWSHKLLGTLIAFASWHCTYNLWYQTTLSPGS
;
A
#
# COMPACT_ATOMS: atom_id res chain seq x y z
N MET A 1 -85.88 44.74 41.02
CA MET A 1 -85.13 43.50 40.75
C MET A 1 -83.87 43.90 40.00
N ASP A 2 -82.64 43.80 40.47
CA ASP A 2 -82.04 43.60 41.79
C ASP A 2 -80.58 44.05 41.65
N LYS A 3 -80.13 44.88 42.59
CA LYS A 3 -78.85 44.85 43.32
C LYS A 3 -77.55 44.35 42.64
N MET A 4 -76.54 45.23 42.74
CA MET A 4 -75.18 45.03 43.30
C MET A 4 -74.29 43.95 42.66
N THR A 5 -73.00 44.19 42.37
CA THR A 5 -71.94 44.41 43.36
C THR A 5 -70.64 44.89 42.67
N GLU A 6 -69.90 45.79 43.31
CA GLU A 6 -68.56 46.28 42.93
C GLU A 6 -67.40 45.32 43.32
N ARG A 7 -66.21 45.64 42.74
CA ARG A 7 -64.81 45.50 43.24
C ARG A 7 -64.02 44.21 42.90
N PRO A 8 -62.66 44.22 42.96
CA PRO A 8 -61.65 45.26 42.67
C PRO A 8 -60.57 44.79 41.66
N THR A 9 -59.73 45.75 41.27
CA THR A 9 -58.38 45.63 40.67
C THR A 9 -57.46 44.61 41.36
N GLU A 10 -56.81 43.74 40.58
CA GLU A 10 -55.55 43.06 40.95
C GLU A 10 -54.49 43.21 39.85
N SER A 11 -53.39 43.86 40.25
CA SER A 11 -52.14 43.97 39.51
C SER A 11 -51.21 42.79 39.84
N PRO A 12 -50.62 42.08 38.86
CA PRO A 12 -49.50 41.18 39.13
C PRO A 12 -48.16 41.88 38.87
N LEU A 13 -47.51 42.21 39.99
CA LEU A 13 -46.07 42.15 40.36
C LEU A 13 -44.94 42.19 39.30
N PRO A 14 -43.78 42.79 39.67
CA PRO A 14 -42.70 43.18 38.76
C PRO A 14 -41.82 42.03 38.28
N LYS A 15 -41.23 42.22 37.09
CA LYS A 15 -40.20 41.39 36.47
C LYS A 15 -39.05 41.11 37.45
N ILE A 16 -38.96 39.87 37.95
CA ILE A 16 -37.78 39.39 38.67
C ILE A 16 -36.64 39.25 37.66
N ARG A 17 -35.75 40.25 37.67
CA ARG A 17 -34.45 40.25 37.00
C ARG A 17 -33.61 39.13 37.62
N ARG A 18 -33.54 37.97 36.96
CA ARG A 18 -32.63 36.89 37.36
C ARG A 18 -31.19 37.44 37.28
N ARG A 19 -30.51 37.49 38.42
CA ARG A 19 -29.08 37.83 38.53
C ARG A 19 -28.29 36.97 37.52
N MET A 20 -27.45 37.61 36.72
CA MET A 20 -26.30 36.93 36.12
C MET A 20 -25.45 36.40 37.28
N VAL A 21 -25.43 35.08 37.45
CA VAL A 21 -24.38 34.43 38.21
C VAL A 21 -23.14 34.51 37.34
N SER A 22 -22.16 35.30 37.79
CA SER A 22 -20.81 35.30 37.25
C SER A 22 -20.18 33.94 37.55
N ASN A 23 -20.12 33.06 36.54
CA ASN A 23 -19.24 31.90 36.62
C ASN A 23 -17.83 32.36 36.22
N SER A 24 -16.93 32.26 37.21
CA SER A 24 -15.49 32.41 37.09
C SER A 24 -14.94 31.42 36.05
N PRO A 25 -13.91 31.78 35.26
CA PRO A 25 -13.30 30.88 34.30
C PRO A 25 -12.24 30.05 35.05
N ASP A 26 -12.65 28.90 35.60
CA ASP A 26 -11.67 27.88 35.95
C ASP A 26 -12.23 26.51 35.60
N GLY A 27 -11.56 25.87 34.66
CA GLY A 27 -12.11 24.80 33.85
C GLY A 27 -11.27 24.74 32.59
N THR A 28 -10.07 24.22 32.76
CA THR A 28 -9.18 23.75 31.70
C THR A 28 -9.99 22.95 30.67
N GLU A 29 -10.40 23.61 29.60
CA GLU A 29 -10.74 22.98 28.33
C GLU A 29 -9.52 22.16 27.95
N THR A 30 -9.58 20.86 28.21
CA THR A 30 -8.74 19.89 27.53
C THR A 30 -9.23 19.89 26.10
N ASN A 31 -8.69 20.83 25.32
CA ASN A 31 -8.83 20.83 23.88
C ASN A 31 -8.62 19.40 23.39
N PRO A 32 -9.56 18.82 22.61
CA PRO A 32 -9.29 17.53 22.00
C PRO A 32 -7.97 17.68 21.26
N VAL A 33 -7.06 16.74 21.48
CA VAL A 33 -5.78 16.68 20.78
C VAL A 33 -6.11 16.61 19.30
N VAL A 34 -6.17 17.77 18.65
CA VAL A 34 -6.09 17.90 17.21
C VAL A 34 -4.70 17.36 16.93
N LEU A 35 -4.65 16.11 16.48
CA LEU A 35 -3.44 15.48 16.00
C LEU A 35 -2.98 16.36 14.84
N HIS A 36 -2.08 17.30 15.14
CA HIS A 36 -1.42 18.10 14.15
C HIS A 36 -0.79 17.10 13.18
N ASP A 37 -1.23 17.09 11.92
CA ASP A 37 -0.72 16.15 10.92
C ASP A 37 0.80 16.15 11.06
N SER A 38 1.35 14.99 11.42
CA SER A 38 2.78 14.90 11.68
C SER A 38 3.50 15.19 10.36
N VAL A 39 4.75 15.66 10.41
CA VAL A 39 5.57 15.82 9.18
C VAL A 39 5.59 14.51 8.37
N LEU A 40 5.50 13.37 9.07
CA LEU A 40 5.38 12.05 8.48
C LEU A 40 4.07 11.88 7.69
N ASP A 41 2.93 12.31 8.22
CA ASP A 41 1.63 12.23 7.51
C ASP A 41 1.62 13.07 6.24
N VAL A 42 2.20 14.27 6.30
CA VAL A 42 2.36 15.15 5.12
C VAL A 42 3.26 14.49 4.08
N ALA A 43 4.37 13.88 4.50
CA ALA A 43 5.29 13.18 3.62
C ALA A 43 4.63 11.95 2.97
N LEU A 44 3.91 11.14 3.75
CA LEU A 44 3.18 9.97 3.27
C LEU A 44 2.08 10.36 2.29
N ASN A 45 1.32 11.42 2.57
CA ASN A 45 0.29 11.92 1.66
C ASN A 45 0.90 12.49 0.38
N LYS A 46 2.04 13.18 0.47
CA LYS A 46 2.74 13.65 -0.73
C LYS A 46 3.27 12.49 -1.57
N PHE A 47 3.80 11.47 -0.92
CA PHE A 47 4.32 10.26 -1.55
C PHE A 47 3.21 9.46 -2.24
N SER A 48 2.09 9.19 -1.56
CA SER A 48 0.94 8.49 -2.14
C SER A 48 0.37 9.26 -3.35
N ASN A 49 0.40 10.58 -3.36
CA ASN A 49 -0.09 11.39 -4.49
C ASN A 49 0.82 11.40 -5.74
N ILE A 50 2.01 10.83 -5.69
CA ILE A 50 2.90 10.74 -6.87
C ILE A 50 2.28 9.78 -7.88
N ARG A 51 1.86 10.18 -9.08
CA ARG A 51 1.27 9.21 -10.05
C ARG A 51 2.21 8.02 -10.34
N ALA A 52 1.67 6.80 -10.40
CA ALA A 52 2.46 5.58 -10.68
C ALA A 52 3.28 5.65 -11.99
N VAL A 53 2.81 6.41 -12.98
CA VAL A 53 3.56 6.70 -14.23
C VAL A 53 4.94 7.34 -13.94
N ASN A 54 5.07 8.12 -12.87
CA ASN A 54 6.35 8.71 -12.48
C ASN A 54 7.32 7.64 -11.93
N LEU A 55 6.80 6.61 -11.25
CA LEU A 55 7.59 5.45 -10.86
C LEU A 55 8.05 4.66 -12.08
N VAL A 56 7.19 4.47 -13.10
CA VAL A 56 7.58 3.83 -14.37
C VAL A 56 8.75 4.57 -15.02
N LYS A 57 8.67 5.92 -15.09
CA LYS A 57 9.77 6.75 -15.60
C LYS A 57 11.04 6.58 -14.76
N PHE A 58 10.91 6.63 -13.44
CA PHE A 58 12.03 6.44 -12.52
C PHE A 58 12.69 5.07 -12.70
N PHE A 59 11.91 3.98 -12.71
CA PHE A 59 12.43 2.64 -12.90
C PHE A 59 13.07 2.45 -14.28
N SER A 60 12.52 3.07 -15.33
CA SER A 60 13.13 3.06 -16.66
C SER A 60 14.54 3.66 -16.61
N VAL A 61 14.69 4.83 -16.00
CA VAL A 61 16.00 5.49 -15.85
C VAL A 61 16.91 4.67 -14.93
N ALA A 62 16.43 4.19 -13.80
CA ALA A 62 17.22 3.45 -12.81
C ALA A 62 17.77 2.13 -13.37
N VAL A 63 16.95 1.36 -14.09
CA VAL A 63 17.37 0.09 -14.69
C VAL A 63 18.34 0.32 -15.85
N THR A 64 18.05 1.27 -16.74
CA THR A 64 18.96 1.61 -17.84
C THR A 64 20.29 2.13 -17.32
N MET A 65 20.28 3.12 -16.43
CA MET A 65 21.50 3.69 -15.86
C MET A 65 22.28 2.67 -15.04
N GLY A 66 21.61 1.89 -14.18
CA GLY A 66 22.27 0.85 -13.38
C GLY A 66 22.88 -0.25 -14.26
N SER A 67 22.22 -0.63 -15.35
CA SER A 67 22.76 -1.61 -16.29
C SER A 67 23.98 -1.09 -17.05
N LEU A 68 23.95 0.19 -17.46
CA LEU A 68 25.12 0.85 -18.06
C LEU A 68 26.27 0.93 -17.06
N MET A 69 25.99 1.31 -15.80
CA MET A 69 27.00 1.33 -14.75
C MET A 69 27.63 -0.05 -14.53
N TYR A 70 26.83 -1.12 -14.51
CA TYR A 70 27.32 -2.48 -14.41
C TYR A 70 28.27 -2.85 -15.59
N GLU A 71 27.97 -2.38 -16.80
CA GLU A 71 28.77 -2.66 -18.00
C GLU A 71 30.08 -1.86 -18.06
N PHE A 72 30.04 -0.56 -17.74
CA PHE A 72 31.23 0.30 -17.74
C PHE A 72 32.10 0.16 -16.49
N TYR A 73 31.47 -0.12 -15.34
CA TYR A 73 32.11 -0.21 -14.03
C TYR A 73 31.65 -1.49 -13.32
N PRO A 74 32.09 -2.67 -13.81
CA PRO A 74 31.68 -3.93 -13.21
C PRO A 74 32.08 -3.95 -11.73
N PRO A 75 31.14 -4.29 -10.83
CA PRO A 75 31.39 -4.26 -9.39
C PRO A 75 32.51 -5.23 -9.00
N ALA A 76 33.31 -4.82 -8.03
CA ALA A 76 34.40 -5.63 -7.53
C ALA A 76 33.89 -7.00 -7.06
N ARG A 77 34.52 -8.07 -7.55
CA ARG A 77 34.22 -9.45 -7.14
C ARG A 77 34.43 -9.58 -5.63
N GLY A 78 33.41 -10.04 -4.91
CA GLY A 78 33.44 -10.22 -3.45
C GLY A 78 32.83 -9.09 -2.63
N SER A 79 32.24 -8.07 -3.27
CA SER A 79 31.40 -7.10 -2.55
C SER A 79 30.12 -7.76 -2.02
N TYR A 80 29.68 -7.38 -0.82
CA TYR A 80 28.45 -7.89 -0.19
C TYR A 80 27.24 -7.86 -1.14
N PHE A 81 27.06 -6.77 -1.89
CA PHE A 81 25.93 -6.61 -2.82
C PHE A 81 26.07 -7.42 -4.11
N SER A 82 27.29 -7.82 -4.49
CA SER A 82 27.54 -8.71 -5.63
C SER A 82 27.28 -10.18 -5.30
N ASP A 83 27.28 -10.55 -4.01
CA ASP A 83 27.01 -11.92 -3.59
C ASP A 83 25.51 -12.21 -3.63
N LYS A 84 25.09 -13.15 -4.48
CA LYS A 84 23.70 -13.60 -4.56
C LYS A 84 23.18 -14.21 -3.25
N HIS A 85 24.05 -14.61 -2.32
CA HIS A 85 23.69 -15.19 -1.03
C HIS A 85 23.57 -14.17 0.10
N ASN A 86 23.70 -12.88 -0.19
CA ASN A 86 23.52 -11.84 0.81
C ASN A 86 22.09 -11.84 1.40
N PHE A 87 21.96 -11.33 2.63
CA PHE A 87 20.71 -11.32 3.39
C PHE A 87 19.56 -10.64 2.63
N LEU A 88 19.85 -9.51 1.96
CA LEU A 88 18.83 -8.77 1.21
C LEU A 88 18.29 -9.61 0.04
N ASN A 89 19.16 -10.28 -0.70
CA ASN A 89 18.74 -11.10 -1.83
C ASN A 89 17.97 -12.35 -1.38
N GLN A 90 18.42 -13.03 -0.31
CA GLN A 90 17.78 -14.26 0.16
C GLN A 90 16.42 -14.01 0.82
N TYR A 91 16.28 -12.98 1.66
CA TYR A 91 15.07 -12.77 2.45
C TYR A 91 14.10 -11.75 1.85
N PHE A 92 14.58 -10.75 1.12
CA PHE A 92 13.70 -9.73 0.55
C PHE A 92 13.39 -10.01 -0.91
N VAL A 93 14.40 -10.19 -1.77
CA VAL A 93 14.15 -10.34 -3.22
C VAL A 93 13.42 -11.64 -3.54
N LYS A 94 13.92 -12.78 -3.03
CA LYS A 94 13.30 -14.08 -3.30
C LYS A 94 11.89 -14.22 -2.72
N LEU A 95 11.64 -13.59 -1.57
CA LEU A 95 10.33 -13.61 -0.90
C LEU A 95 9.52 -12.34 -1.17
N ALA A 96 9.91 -11.53 -2.17
CA ALA A 96 9.34 -10.19 -2.37
C ALA A 96 7.83 -10.24 -2.56
N TRP A 97 7.33 -11.24 -3.29
CA TRP A 97 5.89 -11.43 -3.48
C TRP A 97 5.16 -11.72 -2.16
N GLY A 98 5.70 -12.63 -1.34
CA GLY A 98 5.12 -12.96 -0.03
C GLY A 98 5.06 -11.76 0.91
N TRP A 99 6.12 -10.95 0.95
CA TRP A 99 6.14 -9.71 1.73
C TRP A 99 5.14 -8.67 1.21
N THR A 100 5.09 -8.48 -0.11
CA THR A 100 4.14 -7.58 -0.77
C THR A 100 2.71 -7.93 -0.37
N MET A 101 2.35 -9.21 -0.48
CA MET A 101 1.03 -9.73 -0.13
C MET A 101 0.69 -9.52 1.35
N ALA A 102 1.61 -9.87 2.25
CA ALA A 102 1.37 -9.82 3.69
C ALA A 102 1.10 -8.38 4.17
N ILE A 103 1.94 -7.44 3.75
CA ILE A 103 1.87 -6.05 4.22
C ILE A 103 0.69 -5.34 3.55
N HIS A 104 0.48 -5.59 2.25
CA HIS A 104 -0.64 -4.99 1.53
C HIS A 104 -1.99 -5.45 2.07
N THR A 105 -2.14 -6.75 2.32
CA THR A 105 -3.37 -7.32 2.92
C THR A 105 -3.63 -6.72 4.30
N SER A 106 -2.58 -6.63 5.14
CA SER A 106 -2.70 -6.02 6.46
C SER A 106 -3.15 -4.56 6.36
N PHE A 107 -2.55 -3.79 5.45
CA PHE A 107 -2.92 -2.40 5.22
C PHE A 107 -4.38 -2.22 4.77
N ILE A 108 -4.87 -3.06 3.84
CA ILE A 108 -6.28 -3.05 3.41
C ILE A 108 -7.20 -3.34 4.60
N VAL A 109 -6.91 -4.40 5.37
CA VAL A 109 -7.73 -4.82 6.51
C VAL A 109 -7.83 -3.69 7.53
N PHE A 110 -6.69 -3.14 7.99
CA PHE A 110 -6.73 -2.06 8.99
C PHE A 110 -7.33 -0.76 8.45
N SER A 111 -7.17 -0.46 7.16
CA SER A 111 -7.84 0.69 6.54
C SER A 111 -9.36 0.51 6.49
N SER A 112 -9.85 -0.72 6.27
CA SER A 112 -11.28 -1.04 6.28
C SER A 112 -11.92 -0.96 7.68
N LEU A 113 -11.14 -1.16 8.74
CA LEU A 113 -11.62 -1.06 10.12
C LEU A 113 -11.74 0.40 10.60
N GLN A 114 -11.00 1.33 9.98
CA GLN A 114 -10.95 2.74 10.39
C GLN A 114 -12.05 3.59 9.78
N SER A 115 -12.40 3.33 8.52
CA SER A 115 -13.38 4.10 7.75
C SER A 115 -14.52 3.18 7.31
N PRO A 116 -15.76 3.69 7.18
CA PRO A 116 -16.84 2.94 6.55
C PRO A 116 -16.56 2.82 5.04
N VAL A 117 -15.57 2.02 4.69
CA VAL A 117 -15.30 1.60 3.32
C VAL A 117 -16.32 0.52 3.00
N ASP A 118 -16.93 0.60 1.82
CA ASP A 118 -17.81 -0.45 1.33
C ASP A 118 -17.08 -1.80 1.36
N ALA A 119 -17.69 -2.82 1.95
CA ALA A 119 -17.15 -4.17 1.98
C ALA A 119 -16.78 -4.67 0.57
N GLY A 120 -17.54 -4.25 -0.45
CA GLY A 120 -17.22 -4.52 -1.85
C GLY A 120 -15.86 -3.97 -2.28
N GLN A 121 -15.49 -2.76 -1.85
CA GLN A 121 -14.19 -2.14 -2.19
C GLN A 121 -13.03 -2.85 -1.50
N VAL A 122 -13.23 -3.31 -0.25
CA VAL A 122 -12.24 -4.09 0.50
C VAL A 122 -11.99 -5.43 -0.20
N VAL A 123 -13.06 -6.16 -0.53
CA VAL A 123 -12.98 -7.43 -1.25
C VAL A 123 -12.32 -7.25 -2.61
N ARG A 124 -12.68 -6.21 -3.36
CA ARG A 124 -12.05 -5.88 -4.64
C ARG A 124 -10.55 -5.64 -4.50
N GLY A 125 -10.11 -4.85 -3.51
CA GLY A 125 -8.68 -4.66 -3.23
C GLY A 125 -7.95 -5.96 -2.91
N LEU A 126 -8.54 -6.81 -2.06
CA LEU A 126 -7.99 -8.12 -1.75
C LEU A 126 -7.93 -9.03 -2.99
N VAL A 127 -8.95 -9.02 -3.85
CA VAL A 127 -8.96 -9.81 -5.09
C VAL A 127 -7.89 -9.33 -6.08
N ARG A 128 -7.72 -8.01 -6.24
CA ARG A 128 -6.69 -7.43 -7.12
C ARG A 128 -5.30 -7.90 -6.72
N VAL A 129 -5.01 -7.94 -5.43
CA VAL A 129 -3.68 -8.33 -4.94
C VAL A 129 -3.53 -9.84 -4.80
N LEU A 130 -4.41 -10.48 -4.01
CA LEU A 130 -4.27 -11.87 -3.65
C LEU A 130 -4.48 -12.82 -4.83
N LEU A 131 -5.46 -12.53 -5.69
CA LEU A 131 -5.83 -13.40 -6.79
C LEU A 131 -5.18 -12.95 -8.10
N VAL A 132 -5.45 -11.72 -8.54
CA VAL A 132 -4.94 -11.24 -9.83
C VAL A 132 -3.42 -11.07 -9.79
N GLY A 133 -2.90 -10.37 -8.79
CA GLY A 133 -1.45 -10.17 -8.61
C GLY A 133 -0.68 -11.50 -8.56
N THR A 134 -1.17 -12.46 -7.76
CA THR A 134 -0.52 -13.78 -7.64
C THR A 134 -0.59 -14.55 -8.95
N ALA A 135 -1.72 -14.49 -9.67
CA ALA A 135 -1.86 -15.13 -10.96
C ALA A 135 -0.89 -14.54 -12.00
N VAL A 136 -0.73 -13.21 -12.04
CA VAL A 136 0.21 -12.52 -12.94
C VAL A 136 1.65 -12.90 -12.60
N TRP A 137 2.03 -12.86 -11.33
CA TRP A 137 3.36 -13.27 -10.89
C TRP A 137 3.66 -14.73 -11.26
N TYR A 138 2.76 -15.65 -10.91
CA TYR A 138 2.92 -17.07 -11.16
C TYR A 138 3.01 -17.37 -12.66
N PHE A 139 2.12 -16.75 -13.46
CA PHE A 139 2.13 -16.89 -14.90
C PHE A 139 3.46 -16.46 -15.51
N TRP A 140 3.98 -15.29 -15.15
CA TRP A 140 5.22 -14.80 -15.75
C TRP A 140 6.46 -15.53 -15.21
N VAL A 141 6.62 -15.61 -13.89
CA VAL A 141 7.87 -16.10 -13.28
C VAL A 141 7.95 -17.62 -13.30
N GLU A 142 6.90 -18.32 -12.83
CA GLU A 142 6.94 -19.77 -12.67
C GLU A 142 6.68 -20.53 -13.98
N ILE A 143 5.89 -19.93 -14.89
CA ILE A 143 5.56 -20.54 -16.18
C ILE A 143 6.41 -19.93 -17.29
N VAL A 144 6.16 -18.68 -17.70
CA VAL A 144 6.69 -18.15 -18.96
C VAL A 144 8.21 -18.03 -18.93
N PHE A 145 8.81 -17.41 -17.91
CA PHE A 145 10.25 -17.17 -17.86
C PHE A 145 11.03 -18.49 -17.81
N HIS A 146 10.59 -19.44 -16.98
CA HIS A 146 11.17 -20.79 -16.96
C HIS A 146 11.07 -21.50 -18.31
N ARG A 147 9.95 -21.37 -19.03
CA ARG A 147 9.78 -21.97 -20.36
C ARG A 147 10.67 -21.31 -21.41
N VAL A 148 10.83 -19.98 -21.38
CA VAL A 148 11.73 -19.26 -22.29
C VAL A 148 13.17 -19.70 -22.07
N MET A 149 13.63 -19.78 -20.81
CA MET A 149 14.98 -20.24 -20.48
C MET A 149 15.24 -21.68 -20.96
N GLN A 150 14.25 -22.57 -20.78
CA GLN A 150 14.33 -23.96 -21.25
C GLN A 150 14.34 -24.06 -22.78
N ALA A 151 13.55 -23.25 -23.48
CA ALA A 151 13.42 -23.33 -24.93
C ALA A 151 14.57 -22.68 -25.69
N THR A 152 15.21 -21.66 -25.11
CA THR A 152 16.27 -20.88 -25.76
C THR A 152 17.68 -21.35 -25.42
N GLY A 153 17.83 -22.21 -24.40
CA GLY A 153 19.14 -22.62 -23.92
C GLY A 153 19.65 -23.93 -24.49
N ALA A 154 20.89 -24.23 -24.15
CA ALA A 154 21.59 -25.46 -24.47
C ALA A 154 22.44 -25.94 -23.29
N CYS A 155 22.73 -27.24 -23.27
CA CYS A 155 23.60 -27.82 -22.26
C CYS A 155 25.07 -27.57 -22.60
N VAL A 156 25.76 -26.77 -21.78
CA VAL A 156 27.17 -26.48 -21.97
C VAL A 156 28.01 -27.58 -21.34
N GLY A 157 28.74 -28.30 -22.19
CA GLY A 157 29.53 -29.49 -21.84
C GLY A 157 29.04 -30.76 -22.54
N ASN A 158 27.76 -30.84 -22.90
CA ASN A 158 27.23 -31.94 -23.69
C ASN A 158 25.96 -31.51 -24.47
N ALA A 159 26.14 -31.09 -25.72
CA ALA A 159 25.06 -30.59 -26.57
C ALA A 159 24.01 -31.67 -26.94
N SER A 160 24.28 -32.95 -26.69
CA SER A 160 23.32 -34.04 -26.93
C SER A 160 22.19 -34.05 -25.90
N LEU A 161 22.40 -33.42 -24.74
CA LEU A 161 21.39 -33.30 -23.69
C LEU A 161 20.49 -32.10 -23.97
N THR A 162 19.27 -32.39 -24.45
CA THR A 162 18.25 -31.38 -24.77
C THR A 162 17.35 -31.03 -23.58
N GLU A 163 17.46 -31.76 -22.47
CA GLU A 163 16.67 -31.51 -21.27
C GLU A 163 17.51 -30.86 -20.17
N VAL A 164 17.03 -29.74 -19.63
CA VAL A 164 17.68 -29.01 -18.52
C VAL A 164 17.96 -29.91 -17.33
N ARG A 165 17.01 -30.77 -16.95
CA ARG A 165 17.14 -31.67 -15.80
C ARG A 165 18.18 -32.78 -16.03
N ALA A 166 18.35 -33.23 -17.28
CA ALA A 166 19.38 -34.20 -17.62
C ALA A 166 20.76 -33.53 -17.60
N CYS A 167 20.88 -32.35 -18.21
CA CYS A 167 22.10 -31.54 -18.22
C CYS A 167 22.64 -31.27 -16.80
N ILE A 168 21.80 -30.77 -15.89
CA ILE A 168 22.20 -30.44 -14.52
C ILE A 168 22.58 -31.70 -13.72
N ARG A 169 21.89 -32.83 -13.96
CA ARG A 169 22.16 -34.10 -13.27
C ARG A 169 23.54 -34.65 -13.62
N ASP A 170 23.98 -34.46 -14.86
CA ASP A 170 25.29 -34.87 -15.34
C ASP A 170 26.40 -33.88 -14.93
N GLY A 171 26.07 -32.87 -14.12
CA GLY A 171 27.04 -31.87 -13.62
C GLY A 171 27.36 -30.76 -14.62
N HIS A 172 26.60 -30.66 -15.71
CA HIS A 172 26.73 -29.59 -16.69
C HIS A 172 25.87 -28.37 -16.32
N HIS A 173 26.08 -27.24 -16.99
CA HIS A 173 25.28 -26.04 -16.82
C HIS A 173 24.42 -25.79 -18.06
N TRP A 174 23.19 -25.35 -17.81
CA TRP A 174 22.28 -24.93 -18.87
C TRP A 174 22.45 -23.44 -19.11
N ASP A 175 22.84 -23.05 -20.32
CA ASP A 175 22.99 -21.65 -20.71
C ASP A 175 21.88 -21.28 -21.68
N GLY A 176 21.02 -20.36 -21.28
CA GLY A 176 19.84 -19.94 -22.02
C GLY A 176 19.43 -18.52 -21.69
N PHE A 177 18.46 -18.00 -22.44
CA PHE A 177 17.98 -16.63 -22.25
C PHE A 177 17.13 -16.55 -20.98
N ASP A 178 17.73 -16.05 -19.90
CA ASP A 178 17.14 -15.96 -18.56
C ASP A 178 16.56 -14.58 -18.28
N ILE A 179 15.27 -14.38 -18.57
CA ILE A 179 14.56 -13.12 -18.29
C ILE A 179 14.62 -12.82 -16.79
N SER A 180 15.01 -11.59 -16.43
CA SER A 180 15.20 -11.25 -15.01
C SER A 180 13.88 -11.23 -14.23
N GLY A 181 13.58 -12.36 -13.58
CA GLY A 181 12.43 -12.50 -12.67
C GLY A 181 12.49 -11.53 -11.48
N HIS A 182 13.68 -11.20 -10.99
CA HIS A 182 13.86 -10.23 -9.90
C HIS A 182 13.49 -8.80 -10.32
N CYS A 183 13.96 -8.34 -11.49
CA CYS A 183 13.57 -7.02 -12.00
C CYS A 183 12.06 -6.95 -12.23
N PHE A 184 11.47 -7.99 -12.84
CA PHE A 184 10.03 -8.08 -13.03
C PHE A 184 9.28 -7.99 -11.69
N LEU A 185 9.61 -8.87 -10.74
CA LEU A 185 8.89 -9.02 -9.48
C LEU A 185 8.97 -7.75 -8.63
N LEU A 186 10.16 -7.17 -8.47
CA LEU A 186 10.35 -5.99 -7.63
C LEU A 186 9.62 -4.76 -8.19
N ILE A 187 9.70 -4.53 -9.51
CA ILE A 187 9.03 -3.40 -10.17
C ILE A 187 7.52 -3.59 -10.15
N TYR A 188 7.04 -4.80 -10.48
CA TYR A 188 5.62 -5.12 -10.45
C TYR A 188 5.03 -4.95 -9.05
N SER A 189 5.71 -5.46 -8.02
CA SER A 189 5.33 -5.26 -6.61
C SER A 189 5.28 -3.78 -6.22
N ALA A 190 6.28 -2.98 -6.58
CA ALA A 190 6.30 -1.55 -6.26
C ALA A 190 5.14 -0.80 -6.93
N LEU A 191 4.89 -1.03 -8.22
CA LEU A 191 3.79 -0.38 -8.94
C LEU A 191 2.41 -0.80 -8.41
N LEU A 192 2.24 -2.07 -8.06
CA LEU A 192 1.01 -2.60 -7.46
C LEU A 192 0.75 -1.94 -6.10
N ILE A 193 1.75 -1.91 -5.22
CA ILE A 193 1.66 -1.25 -3.91
C ILE A 193 1.23 0.21 -4.08
N HIS A 194 1.87 0.91 -5.01
CA HIS A 194 1.68 2.33 -5.22
C HIS A 194 0.28 2.68 -5.75
N GLU A 195 -0.23 1.92 -6.73
CA GLU A 195 -1.60 2.09 -7.24
C GLU A 195 -2.66 1.86 -6.17
N GLU A 196 -2.53 0.77 -5.40
CA GLU A 196 -3.49 0.46 -4.35
C GLU A 196 -3.46 1.49 -3.22
N LEU A 197 -2.29 2.05 -2.89
CA LEU A 197 -2.17 3.15 -1.95
C LEU A 197 -2.88 4.41 -2.47
N GLN A 198 -2.80 4.69 -3.77
CA GLN A 198 -3.54 5.79 -4.40
C GLN A 198 -5.04 5.61 -4.33
N ILE A 199 -5.53 4.40 -4.59
CA ILE A 199 -6.96 4.09 -4.51
C ILE A 199 -7.49 4.38 -3.10
N ILE A 200 -6.83 3.86 -2.07
CA ILE A 200 -7.27 4.02 -0.67
C ILE A 200 -7.17 5.48 -0.20
N SER A 201 -6.09 6.18 -0.54
CA SER A 201 -5.94 7.60 -0.18
C SER A 201 -6.98 8.49 -0.88
N ASN A 202 -7.29 8.24 -2.16
CA ASN A 202 -8.34 8.94 -2.90
C ASN A 202 -9.74 8.66 -2.36
N ILE A 203 -10.00 7.44 -1.86
CA ILE A 203 -11.25 7.13 -1.18
C ILE A 203 -11.33 7.95 0.10
N LYS A 204 -10.32 7.87 0.99
CA LYS A 204 -10.29 8.59 2.27
C LYS A 204 -10.43 10.11 2.11
N SER A 205 -9.85 10.70 1.06
CA SER A 205 -9.97 12.15 0.82
C SER A 205 -11.35 12.56 0.31
N LYS A 206 -12.08 11.67 -0.36
CA LYS A 206 -13.45 11.92 -0.86
C LYS A 206 -14.53 11.58 0.16
N THR A 207 -14.29 10.62 1.06
CA THR A 207 -15.21 10.36 2.16
C THR A 207 -15.21 11.60 3.05
N PRO A 208 -16.32 12.34 3.19
CA PRO A 208 -16.35 13.44 4.14
C PRO A 208 -15.95 12.87 5.49
N ALA A 209 -14.96 13.49 6.13
CA ALA A 209 -14.64 13.20 7.52
C ALA A 209 -15.98 13.17 8.23
N TYR A 210 -16.35 12.00 8.77
CA TYR A 210 -17.44 11.91 9.72
C TYR A 210 -16.94 12.66 10.96
N HIS A 211 -16.94 13.98 10.86
CA HIS A 211 -16.94 14.87 12.00
C HIS A 211 -18.15 14.42 12.79
N SER A 212 -17.84 13.79 13.91
CA SER A 212 -18.75 13.50 14.98
C SER A 212 -19.39 14.80 15.45
N ASN A 213 -20.43 15.25 14.74
CA ASN A 213 -21.55 15.97 15.33
C ASN A 213 -22.48 14.99 16.07
N SER A 214 -21.92 13.95 16.67
CA SER A 214 -22.59 13.12 17.68
C SER A 214 -22.45 13.79 19.05
N GLN A 215 -22.93 15.04 19.18
CA GLN A 215 -23.28 15.63 20.48
C GLN A 215 -24.79 15.59 20.75
N SER A 216 -25.62 15.13 19.82
CA SER A 216 -27.07 15.15 19.98
C SER A 216 -27.69 13.75 19.85
N ALA A 217 -27.33 12.86 20.78
CA ALA A 217 -28.18 11.76 21.30
C ALA A 217 -27.41 10.93 22.34
N GLN A 218 -26.88 11.57 23.40
CA GLN A 218 -26.50 10.83 24.60
C GLN A 218 -27.76 10.52 25.41
N THR A 219 -28.55 9.57 24.91
CA THR A 219 -29.48 8.85 25.76
C THR A 219 -28.65 7.89 26.60
N MET A 220 -28.39 8.32 27.83
CA MET A 220 -27.89 7.60 29.00
C MET A 220 -27.86 6.05 28.89
N ILE A 221 -26.81 5.45 28.31
CA ILE A 221 -26.53 4.00 28.36
C ILE A 221 -25.01 3.73 28.48
N THR A 222 -24.59 3.30 29.68
CA THR A 222 -23.44 2.46 30.09
C THR A 222 -21.98 2.86 29.74
N ILE A 223 -21.25 3.33 30.77
CA ILE A 223 -19.84 3.77 30.81
C ILE A 223 -18.76 2.69 30.46
N PRO A 224 -18.94 1.36 30.61
CA PRO A 224 -17.91 0.37 30.25
C PRO A 224 -17.69 0.24 28.73
N VAL A 225 -18.74 0.43 27.94
CA VAL A 225 -18.71 0.20 26.48
C VAL A 225 -18.02 1.36 25.74
N ALA A 226 -18.13 2.58 26.28
CA ALA A 226 -17.44 3.76 25.73
C ALA A 226 -15.90 3.62 25.83
N ASN A 227 -15.37 3.17 26.97
CA ASN A 227 -13.92 3.00 27.14
C ASN A 227 -13.35 1.91 26.22
N VAL A 228 -14.10 0.81 26.02
CA VAL A 228 -13.71 -0.27 25.11
C VAL A 228 -13.70 0.19 23.64
N THR A 229 -14.72 0.95 23.21
CA THR A 229 -14.80 1.46 21.83
C THR A 229 -13.75 2.52 21.52
N ILE A 230 -13.41 3.40 22.47
CA ILE A 230 -12.32 4.38 22.34
C ILE A 230 -10.97 3.67 22.24
N GLY A 231 -10.70 2.68 23.10
CA GLY A 231 -9.47 1.88 23.06
C GLY A 231 -9.31 1.12 21.74
N TYR A 232 -10.37 0.49 21.25
CA TYR A 232 -10.39 -0.19 19.94
C TYR A 232 -10.08 0.76 18.79
N ARG A 233 -10.75 1.92 18.73
CA ARG A 233 -10.53 2.92 17.67
C ARG A 233 -9.09 3.46 17.70
N SER A 234 -8.55 3.73 18.89
CA SER A 234 -7.17 4.18 19.04
C SER A 234 -6.16 3.12 18.54
N LEU A 235 -6.37 1.85 18.92
CA LEU A 235 -5.54 0.74 18.46
C LEU A 235 -5.61 0.55 16.95
N VAL A 236 -6.81 0.58 16.35
CA VAL A 236 -6.99 0.44 14.90
C VAL A 236 -6.32 1.59 14.14
N ASN A 237 -6.44 2.83 14.62
CA ASN A 237 -5.75 3.98 14.04
C ASN A 237 -4.24 3.83 14.10
N PHE A 238 -3.71 3.43 15.26
CA PHE A 238 -2.28 3.19 15.43
C PHE A 238 -1.77 2.10 14.48
N LEU A 239 -2.47 0.96 14.40
CA LEU A 239 -2.10 -0.14 13.52
C LEU A 239 -2.19 0.25 12.04
N GLN A 240 -3.24 0.95 11.63
CA GLN A 240 -3.35 1.46 10.26
C GLN A 240 -2.19 2.40 9.92
N GLN A 241 -1.83 3.32 10.81
CA GLN A 241 -0.69 4.21 10.60
C GLN A 241 0.62 3.44 10.50
N LEU A 242 0.84 2.48 11.40
CA LEU A 242 2.00 1.59 11.37
C LEU A 242 2.11 0.86 10.03
N PHE A 243 1.04 0.22 9.56
CA PHE A 243 1.05 -0.48 8.28
C PHE A 243 1.20 0.45 7.08
N THR A 244 0.73 1.70 7.16
CA THR A 244 0.97 2.73 6.12
C THR A 244 2.44 3.07 6.00
N VAL A 245 3.10 3.28 7.16
CA VAL A 245 4.54 3.53 7.22
C VAL A 245 5.33 2.31 6.71
N LEU A 246 4.98 1.10 7.17
CA LEU A 246 5.63 -0.14 6.74
C LEU A 246 5.49 -0.35 5.22
N MET A 247 4.30 -0.15 4.66
CA MET A 247 4.06 -0.22 3.21
C MET A 247 4.99 0.72 2.44
N THR A 248 5.09 1.97 2.89
CA THR A 248 5.95 2.98 2.25
C THR A 248 7.43 2.57 2.35
N LEU A 249 7.87 2.09 3.52
CA LEU A 249 9.24 1.61 3.71
C LEU A 249 9.55 0.39 2.82
N PHE A 250 8.59 -0.51 2.63
CA PHE A 250 8.75 -1.65 1.73
C PHE A 250 8.81 -1.23 0.27
N GLU A 251 8.05 -0.23 -0.14
CA GLU A 251 8.15 0.32 -1.49
C GLU A 251 9.51 0.97 -1.75
N LEU A 252 10.02 1.76 -0.79
CA LEU A 252 11.38 2.30 -0.84
C LEU A 252 12.44 1.20 -0.86
N LEU A 253 12.21 0.11 -0.14
CA LEU A 253 13.07 -1.07 -0.18
C LEU A 253 13.04 -1.73 -1.56
N TRP A 254 11.88 -1.87 -2.22
CA TRP A 254 11.80 -2.37 -3.58
C TRP A 254 12.53 -1.49 -4.58
N ILE A 255 12.40 -0.16 -4.44
CA ILE A 255 13.18 0.80 -5.23
C ILE A 255 14.68 0.57 -5.04
N LEU A 256 15.14 0.45 -3.80
CA LEU A 256 16.53 0.17 -3.48
C LEU A 256 16.98 -1.17 -4.08
N MET A 257 16.18 -2.23 -3.93
CA MET A 257 16.52 -3.55 -4.46
C MET A 257 16.57 -3.56 -5.99
N VAL A 258 15.69 -2.82 -6.70
CA VAL A 258 15.78 -2.66 -8.15
C VAL A 258 17.09 -1.99 -8.55
N MET A 259 17.51 -0.94 -7.82
CA MET A 259 18.81 -0.30 -8.08
C MET A 259 19.97 -1.27 -7.86
N MET A 260 19.96 -2.02 -6.76
CA MET A 260 21.00 -3.01 -6.47
C MET A 260 21.02 -4.14 -7.52
N THR A 261 19.86 -4.65 -7.93
CA THR A 261 19.76 -5.64 -9.01
C THR A 261 20.32 -5.10 -10.32
N SER A 262 20.05 -3.83 -10.62
CA SER A 262 20.51 -3.15 -11.83
C SER A 262 22.03 -2.94 -11.83
N ILE A 263 22.62 -2.58 -10.70
CA ILE A 263 24.05 -2.27 -10.57
C ILE A 263 24.93 -3.51 -10.36
N TYR A 264 24.42 -4.58 -9.72
CA TYR A 264 25.27 -5.69 -9.26
C TYR A 264 25.12 -7.02 -10.01
N PHE A 265 24.03 -7.24 -10.72
CA PHE A 265 23.74 -8.54 -11.36
C PHE A 265 23.92 -8.50 -12.88
N HIS A 266 23.99 -9.65 -13.53
CA HIS A 266 24.48 -9.76 -14.91
C HIS A 266 23.38 -9.65 -15.99
N VAL A 267 23.81 -9.30 -17.20
CA VAL A 267 23.08 -9.17 -18.48
C VAL A 267 21.99 -8.09 -18.52
N TRP A 268 22.28 -6.99 -19.22
CA TRP A 268 21.37 -5.84 -19.33
C TRP A 268 20.06 -6.18 -20.07
N SER A 269 20.12 -6.98 -21.15
CA SER A 269 18.97 -7.31 -21.99
C SER A 269 17.91 -8.11 -21.23
N HIS A 270 18.36 -9.03 -20.36
CA HIS A 270 17.50 -9.84 -19.50
C HIS A 270 16.76 -8.97 -18.48
N LYS A 271 17.41 -7.94 -17.93
CA LYS A 271 16.80 -6.98 -17.00
C LYS A 271 15.78 -6.10 -17.71
N LEU A 272 16.15 -5.54 -18.87
CA LEU A 272 15.27 -4.69 -19.65
C LEU A 272 13.96 -5.40 -20.00
N LEU A 273 14.04 -6.65 -20.46
CA LEU A 273 12.82 -7.40 -20.81
C LEU A 273 11.95 -7.67 -19.58
N GLY A 274 12.54 -8.08 -18.45
CA GLY A 274 11.79 -8.26 -17.20
C GLY A 274 11.08 -6.97 -16.76
N THR A 275 11.75 -5.82 -16.87
CA THR A 275 11.18 -4.50 -16.58
C THR A 275 10.03 -4.14 -17.52
N LEU A 276 10.18 -4.35 -18.83
CA LEU A 276 9.12 -4.07 -19.81
C LEU A 276 7.88 -4.93 -19.56
N ILE A 277 8.07 -6.21 -19.22
CA ILE A 277 6.96 -7.12 -18.89
C ILE A 277 6.26 -6.69 -17.60
N ALA A 278 6.98 -6.17 -16.61
CA ALA A 278 6.37 -5.61 -15.39
C ALA A 278 5.50 -4.40 -15.70
N PHE A 279 6.01 -3.46 -16.50
CA PHE A 279 5.25 -2.28 -16.94
C PHE A 279 4.01 -2.69 -17.75
N ALA A 280 4.15 -3.62 -18.69
CA ALA A 280 3.04 -4.12 -19.49
C ALA A 280 1.98 -4.78 -18.60
N SER A 281 2.40 -5.61 -17.65
CA SER A 281 1.50 -6.30 -16.72
C SER A 281 0.72 -5.31 -15.85
N TRP A 282 1.41 -4.33 -15.27
CA TRP A 282 0.78 -3.25 -14.50
C TRP A 282 -0.21 -2.44 -15.36
N HIS A 283 0.20 -2.05 -16.57
CA HIS A 283 -0.66 -1.26 -17.46
C HIS A 283 -1.92 -2.02 -17.88
N CYS A 284 -1.75 -3.29 -18.26
CA CYS A 284 -2.87 -4.18 -18.62
C CYS A 284 -3.86 -4.35 -17.46
N THR A 285 -3.39 -4.50 -16.22
CA THR A 285 -4.29 -4.63 -15.08
C THR A 285 -4.89 -3.28 -14.69
N TYR A 286 -4.09 -2.29 -14.32
CA TYR A 286 -4.57 -1.06 -13.66
C TYR A 286 -5.12 0.00 -14.62
N ASN A 287 -4.60 0.11 -15.84
CA ASN A 287 -5.02 1.14 -16.79
C ASN A 287 -5.99 0.64 -17.85
N LEU A 288 -6.06 -0.67 -18.10
CA LEU A 288 -6.96 -1.24 -19.10
C LEU A 288 -8.09 -2.05 -18.44
N TRP A 289 -7.75 -3.16 -17.77
CA TRP A 289 -8.78 -4.08 -17.27
C TRP A 289 -9.59 -3.48 -16.11
N TYR A 290 -8.91 -2.90 -15.11
CA TYR A 290 -9.53 -2.33 -13.92
C TYR A 290 -10.37 -1.07 -14.19
N GLN A 291 -10.30 -0.52 -15.40
CA GLN A 291 -11.17 0.58 -15.83
C GLN A 291 -12.52 0.08 -16.39
N THR A 292 -12.70 -1.24 -16.56
CA THR A 292 -13.95 -1.84 -17.07
C THR A 292 -14.95 -2.13 -15.94
N THR A 293 -16.24 -2.03 -16.23
CA THR A 293 -17.35 -2.10 -15.25
C THR A 293 -17.57 -3.46 -14.58
N LEU A 294 -16.97 -4.53 -15.11
CA LEU A 294 -17.06 -5.90 -14.59
C LEU A 294 -15.75 -6.36 -13.94
N SER A 295 -14.81 -5.45 -13.73
CA SER A 295 -13.50 -5.77 -13.20
C SER A 295 -13.42 -5.56 -11.69
N PRO A 296 -12.40 -6.14 -11.04
CA PRO A 296 -12.08 -5.79 -9.65
C PRO A 296 -11.73 -4.31 -9.43
N GLY A 297 -11.61 -3.48 -10.47
CA GLY A 297 -11.30 -2.05 -10.36
C GLY A 297 -12.49 -1.09 -10.43
N SER A 298 -13.61 -1.52 -11.02
CA SER A 298 -14.90 -0.80 -10.98
C SER A 298 -15.55 -0.85 -9.62
#